data_AF-F9Z5W1-F1
#
_entry.id   AF-F9Z5W1-F1
#
_cell.length_a   1.000
_cell.length_b   1.000
_cell.length_c   1.000
_cell.angle_alpha   90.00
_cell.angle_beta   90.00
_cell.angle_gamma   90.00
#
_symmetry.space_group_name_H-M   'P 1'
#
loop_
_entity.id
_entity.type
_entity.pdbx_description
1 polymer ?
#
loop_
_entity_poly.entity_id
_entity_poly.type
_entity_poly.pdbx_seq_one_letter_code
_entity_poly.pdbx_strand_id
1 'polypeptide(L)'
;MKTKMLILVFLLGITDLFAQTLYVPGTIVKGKNASYYCSTEYEILIKVNNVNNVDTTTTMYYDDGTALPSYKGLGGTIATKNEDLVRVFQGALTQEEREMLKGKIGYLLILNIVTDKQGNAQEITFKFRNNDPVMTKFDPDRLYQLEQNLKKVLKLNPSKADSSIKNMKYIQAISYKDLK
;
A
#
# COMPACT_ATOMS: atom_id res chain seq x y z
N MET A 1 14.26 -2.01 -62.98
CA MET A 1 14.07 -2.68 -61.68
C MET A 1 15.12 -2.18 -60.69
N LYS A 2 14.74 -1.35 -59.71
CA LYS A 2 15.50 -1.12 -58.48
C LYS A 2 14.49 -1.19 -57.33
N THR A 3 14.55 -2.30 -56.62
CA THR A 3 13.62 -2.72 -55.58
C THR A 3 13.64 -1.70 -54.44
N LYS A 4 12.50 -1.04 -54.21
CA LYS A 4 12.26 -0.26 -52.99
C LYS A 4 12.18 -1.26 -51.83
N MET A 5 13.19 -1.27 -50.96
CA MET A 5 13.15 -2.06 -49.73
C MET A 5 12.32 -1.28 -48.70
N LEU A 6 11.06 -1.67 -48.56
CA LEU A 6 10.18 -1.20 -47.49
C LEU A 6 10.59 -1.95 -46.21
N ILE A 7 11.26 -1.27 -45.28
CA ILE A 7 11.47 -1.80 -43.93
C ILE A 7 10.16 -1.55 -43.17
N LEU A 8 9.30 -2.56 -43.18
CA LEU A 8 8.24 -2.75 -42.21
C LEU A 8 8.82 -3.64 -41.08
N VAL A 9 8.17 -3.65 -39.91
CA VAL A 9 8.50 -4.44 -38.70
C VAL A 9 9.62 -3.79 -37.84
N PHE A 10 9.42 -3.28 -36.62
CA PHE A 10 8.65 -3.77 -35.47
C PHE A 10 8.08 -2.59 -34.66
N LEU A 11 6.74 -2.52 -34.52
CA LEU A 11 6.05 -1.69 -33.53
C LEU A 11 4.95 -2.50 -32.81
N LEU A 12 5.23 -3.77 -32.54
CA LEU A 12 4.33 -4.68 -31.79
C LEU A 12 4.93 -5.06 -30.42
N GLY A 13 5.62 -4.12 -29.77
CA GLY A 13 6.32 -4.37 -28.49
C GLY A 13 5.87 -3.48 -27.34
N ILE A 14 4.79 -2.71 -27.45
CA ILE A 14 4.39 -1.74 -26.41
C ILE A 14 3.01 -2.02 -25.79
N THR A 15 2.28 -3.02 -26.28
CA THR A 15 0.91 -3.28 -25.80
C THR A 15 0.83 -4.18 -24.55
N ASP A 16 1.91 -4.87 -24.17
CA ASP A 16 1.89 -5.78 -23.00
C ASP A 16 2.53 -5.22 -21.73
N LEU A 17 3.00 -3.97 -21.72
CA LEU A 17 3.56 -3.35 -20.52
C LEU A 17 2.51 -3.25 -19.38
N PHE A 18 1.22 -3.30 -19.73
CA PHE A 18 0.09 -3.32 -18.79
C PHE A 18 -0.37 -4.73 -18.38
N ALA A 19 0.26 -5.80 -18.86
CA ALA A 19 -0.19 -7.17 -18.59
C ALA A 19 0.51 -7.83 -17.39
N GLN A 20 1.76 -7.50 -17.11
CA GLN A 20 2.56 -8.24 -16.13
C GLN A 20 2.30 -7.79 -14.69
N THR A 21 1.81 -8.71 -13.86
CA THR A 21 1.76 -8.54 -12.39
C THR A 21 3.17 -8.34 -11.86
N LEU A 22 3.39 -7.23 -11.15
CA LEU A 22 4.67 -6.90 -10.52
C LEU A 22 4.81 -7.60 -9.16
N TYR A 23 3.76 -7.56 -8.34
CA TYR A 23 3.82 -8.03 -6.94
C TYR A 23 3.53 -9.53 -6.83
N VAL A 24 4.52 -10.36 -7.13
CA VAL A 24 4.46 -11.82 -7.00
C VAL A 24 4.95 -12.26 -5.61
N PRO A 25 4.20 -13.07 -4.84
CA PRO A 25 4.63 -13.52 -3.51
C PRO A 25 6.02 -14.19 -3.52
N GLY A 26 6.84 -13.88 -2.52
CA GLY A 26 8.21 -14.39 -2.38
C GLY A 26 9.26 -13.58 -3.16
N THR A 27 8.86 -12.51 -3.83
CA THR A 27 9.77 -11.67 -4.64
C THR A 27 9.99 -10.29 -4.04
N ILE A 28 11.06 -9.63 -4.48
CA ILE A 28 11.31 -8.21 -4.24
C ILE A 28 11.09 -7.46 -5.55
N VAL A 29 10.16 -6.50 -5.53
CA VAL A 29 9.94 -5.56 -6.63
C VAL A 29 10.79 -4.33 -6.38
N LYS A 30 11.65 -3.96 -7.34
CA LYS A 30 12.59 -2.85 -7.21
C LYS A 30 12.16 -1.68 -8.09
N GLY A 31 11.97 -0.52 -7.48
CA GLY A 31 11.97 0.78 -8.15
C GLY A 31 13.34 1.45 -8.03
N LYS A 32 13.44 2.68 -8.52
CA LYS A 32 14.64 3.51 -8.40
C LYS A 32 14.86 4.00 -6.96
N ASN A 33 13.77 4.30 -6.23
CA ASN A 33 13.81 4.94 -4.92
C ASN A 33 13.40 4.01 -3.78
N ALA A 34 12.68 2.94 -4.08
CA ALA A 34 12.19 1.99 -3.08
C ALA A 34 12.20 0.57 -3.61
N SER A 35 12.26 -0.39 -2.68
CA SER A 35 12.10 -1.81 -2.97
C SER A 35 11.07 -2.38 -2.02
N TYR A 36 10.26 -3.30 -2.53
CA TYR A 36 9.15 -3.87 -1.78
C TYR A 36 9.21 -5.39 -1.77
N TYR A 37 9.18 -5.98 -0.58
CA TYR A 37 9.02 -7.41 -0.41
C TYR A 37 7.54 -7.79 -0.45
N CYS A 38 7.23 -8.77 -1.29
CA CYS A 38 5.88 -9.26 -1.53
C CYS A 38 5.67 -10.58 -0.81
N SER A 39 4.59 -10.69 -0.05
CA SER A 39 4.12 -11.96 0.52
C SER A 39 2.62 -12.11 0.29
N THR A 40 2.08 -13.27 0.65
CA THR A 40 0.65 -13.55 0.56
C THR A 40 0.04 -13.71 1.94
N GLU A 41 -1.24 -13.41 2.07
CA GLU A 41 -2.05 -13.64 3.26
C GLU A 41 -3.38 -14.27 2.84
N TYR A 42 -3.69 -15.43 3.41
CA TYR A 42 -4.85 -16.26 3.07
C TYR A 42 -4.98 -16.58 1.57
N GLU A 43 -3.86 -16.58 0.83
CA GLU A 43 -3.78 -16.79 -0.62
C GLU A 43 -4.49 -15.74 -1.50
N ILE A 44 -5.38 -14.92 -0.94
CA ILE A 44 -6.21 -13.94 -1.65
C ILE A 44 -5.68 -12.51 -1.56
N LEU A 45 -4.87 -12.19 -0.55
CA LEU A 45 -4.30 -10.86 -0.35
C LEU A 45 -2.80 -10.90 -0.63
N ILE A 46 -2.33 -9.90 -1.36
CA ILE A 46 -0.92 -9.58 -1.46
C ILE A 46 -0.60 -8.59 -0.35
N LYS A 47 0.48 -8.86 0.40
CA LYS A 47 1.07 -7.97 1.39
C LYS A 47 2.37 -7.43 0.81
N VAL A 48 2.50 -6.11 0.77
CA VAL A 48 3.65 -5.40 0.20
C VAL A 48 4.27 -4.53 1.28
N ASN A 49 5.53 -4.81 1.62
CA ASN A 49 6.29 -4.13 2.67
C ASN A 49 7.48 -3.44 2.03
N ASN A 50 7.73 -2.18 2.35
CA ASN A 50 9.01 -1.58 2.00
C ASN A 50 10.12 -2.39 2.69
N VAL A 51 11.18 -2.75 1.98
CA VAL A 51 12.26 -3.59 2.55
C VAL A 51 12.99 -2.91 3.71
N ASN A 52 12.84 -1.58 3.83
CA ASN A 52 13.39 -0.79 4.93
C ASN A 52 12.44 -0.67 6.14
N ASN A 53 11.21 -1.21 6.07
CA ASN A 53 10.33 -1.26 7.23
C ASN A 53 10.94 -2.19 8.29
N VAL A 54 11.06 -1.69 9.51
CA VAL A 54 11.68 -2.39 10.64
C VAL A 54 10.64 -3.25 11.36
N ASP A 55 9.41 -2.77 11.52
CA ASP A 55 8.37 -3.46 12.30
C ASP A 55 7.19 -3.88 11.43
N THR A 56 7.35 -5.01 10.73
CA THR A 56 6.32 -5.57 9.83
C THR A 56 5.35 -6.54 10.52
N THR A 57 5.42 -6.64 11.85
CA THR A 57 4.61 -7.56 12.68
C THR A 57 3.25 -6.93 13.02
N THR A 58 2.25 -7.76 13.30
CA THR A 58 0.93 -7.29 13.76
C THR A 58 0.87 -7.08 15.27
N THR A 59 1.67 -7.83 16.04
CA THR A 59 1.74 -7.73 17.49
C THR A 59 2.35 -6.40 17.91
N MET A 60 1.70 -5.72 18.87
CA MET A 60 2.28 -4.57 19.56
C MET A 60 3.04 -5.04 20.80
N TYR A 61 4.06 -4.29 21.19
CA TYR A 61 4.88 -4.58 22.36
C TYR A 61 4.93 -3.38 23.28
N TYR A 62 5.05 -3.61 24.58
CA TYR A 62 5.41 -2.57 25.51
C TYR A 62 6.90 -2.21 25.41
N ASP A 63 7.31 -1.11 26.04
CA ASP A 63 8.69 -0.64 26.05
C ASP A 63 9.66 -1.64 26.68
N ASP A 64 9.18 -2.46 27.63
CA ASP A 64 9.95 -3.54 28.25
C ASP A 64 10.09 -4.81 27.38
N GLY A 65 9.50 -4.81 26.19
CA GLY A 65 9.53 -5.92 25.24
C GLY A 65 8.44 -6.98 25.47
N THR A 66 7.58 -6.84 26.48
CA THR A 66 6.44 -7.75 26.67
C THR A 66 5.40 -7.52 25.58
N ALA A 67 4.79 -8.60 25.08
CA ALA A 67 3.76 -8.50 24.05
C ALA A 67 2.46 -7.92 24.63
N LEU A 68 1.85 -6.99 23.90
CA LEU A 68 0.52 -6.48 24.22
C LEU A 68 -0.50 -7.63 24.03
N PRO A 69 -1.34 -7.95 25.04
CA PRO A 69 -2.35 -9.00 24.89
C PRO A 69 -3.29 -8.71 23.72
N SER A 70 -3.67 -9.74 22.96
CA SER A 70 -4.46 -9.60 21.73
C SER A 70 -5.84 -8.96 21.92
N TYR A 71 -6.42 -9.08 23.12
CA TYR A 71 -7.70 -8.46 23.48
C TYR A 71 -7.56 -6.97 23.86
N LYS A 72 -6.33 -6.47 24.05
CA LYS A 72 -6.06 -5.08 24.43
C LYS A 72 -5.84 -4.25 23.17
N GLY A 73 -6.82 -3.42 22.83
CA GLY A 73 -6.71 -2.42 21.77
C GLY A 73 -5.97 -1.16 22.21
N LEU A 74 -5.71 -0.28 21.25
CA LEU A 74 -5.25 1.08 21.53
C LEU A 74 -6.36 1.88 22.21
N GLY A 75 -6.01 2.65 23.23
CA GLY A 75 -6.91 3.66 23.82
C GLY A 75 -6.99 4.95 23.01
N GLY A 76 -6.04 5.17 22.10
CA GLY A 76 -5.97 6.32 21.20
C GLY A 76 -7.06 6.32 20.13
N THR A 77 -7.25 7.49 19.52
CA THR A 77 -8.27 7.70 18.47
C THR A 77 -7.60 7.98 17.14
N ILE A 78 -8.08 7.34 16.06
CA ILE A 78 -7.62 7.64 14.71
C ILE A 78 -8.18 9.02 14.31
N ALA A 79 -7.28 9.98 14.09
CA ALA A 79 -7.66 11.36 13.75
C ALA A 79 -7.87 11.56 12.25
N THR A 80 -7.35 10.66 11.42
CA THR A 80 -7.43 10.75 9.96
C THR A 80 -8.86 10.53 9.47
N LYS A 81 -9.32 11.44 8.60
CA LYS A 81 -10.61 11.33 7.92
C LYS A 81 -10.50 10.43 6.68
N ASN A 82 -11.54 9.64 6.41
CA ASN A 82 -11.57 8.78 5.22
C ASN A 82 -11.43 9.59 3.91
N GLU A 83 -12.03 10.78 3.85
CA GLU A 83 -11.97 11.67 2.67
C GLU A 83 -10.53 12.06 2.31
N ASP A 84 -9.66 12.26 3.30
CA ASP A 84 -8.26 12.59 3.06
C ASP A 84 -7.50 11.39 2.49
N LEU A 85 -7.78 10.18 2.99
CA LEU A 85 -7.21 8.95 2.46
C LEU A 85 -7.63 8.72 1.00
N VAL A 86 -8.94 8.83 0.74
CA VAL A 86 -9.53 8.70 -0.60
C VAL A 86 -8.90 9.70 -1.55
N ARG A 87 -8.79 10.98 -1.16
CA ARG A 87 -8.20 12.05 -1.97
C ARG A 87 -6.74 11.77 -2.32
N VAL A 88 -5.93 11.37 -1.33
CA VAL A 88 -4.51 11.03 -1.57
C VAL A 88 -4.38 9.85 -2.52
N PHE A 89 -5.17 8.79 -2.34
CA PHE A 89 -5.11 7.63 -3.21
C PHE A 89 -5.61 7.94 -4.62
N GLN A 90 -6.74 8.63 -4.78
CA GLN A 90 -7.24 9.07 -6.09
C GLN A 90 -6.24 9.93 -6.86
N GLY A 91 -5.51 10.80 -6.16
CA GLY A 91 -4.46 11.63 -6.74
C GLY A 91 -3.24 10.85 -7.22
N ALA A 92 -3.02 9.63 -6.73
CA ALA A 92 -1.94 8.75 -7.17
C ALA A 92 -2.32 7.90 -8.40
N LEU A 93 -3.61 7.83 -8.75
CA LEU A 93 -4.13 7.03 -9.86
C LEU A 93 -4.18 7.82 -11.17
N THR A 94 -3.96 7.15 -12.31
CA THR A 94 -4.31 7.71 -13.62
C THR A 94 -5.83 7.71 -13.82
N GLN A 95 -6.31 8.35 -14.89
CA GLN A 95 -7.73 8.32 -15.20
C GLN A 95 -8.22 6.91 -15.55
N GLU A 96 -7.44 6.16 -16.32
CA GLU A 96 -7.73 4.78 -16.71
C GLU A 96 -7.75 3.87 -15.48
N GLU A 97 -6.80 4.03 -14.56
CA GLU A 97 -6.78 3.28 -13.30
C GLU A 97 -8.01 3.56 -12.43
N ARG A 98 -8.45 4.82 -12.32
CA ARG A 98 -9.69 5.15 -11.61
C ARG A 98 -10.90 4.46 -12.23
N GLU A 99 -11.03 4.49 -13.56
CA GLU A 99 -12.14 3.81 -14.25
C GLU A 99 -12.08 2.27 -14.07
N MET A 100 -10.88 1.67 -14.01
CA MET A 100 -10.75 0.23 -13.71
C MET A 100 -11.20 -0.15 -12.28
N LEU A 101 -11.03 0.76 -11.31
CA LEU A 101 -11.42 0.54 -9.91
C LEU A 101 -12.88 0.91 -9.64
N LYS A 102 -13.46 1.78 -10.45
CA LYS A 102 -14.83 2.27 -10.29
C LYS A 102 -15.84 1.11 -10.26
N GLY A 103 -16.71 1.12 -9.25
CA GLY A 103 -17.73 0.09 -9.09
C GLY A 103 -17.23 -1.28 -8.61
N LYS A 104 -15.92 -1.45 -8.32
CA LYS A 104 -15.39 -2.69 -7.73
C LYS A 104 -15.77 -2.82 -6.26
N ILE A 105 -16.97 -3.34 -6.01
CA ILE A 105 -17.47 -3.63 -4.66
C ILE A 105 -16.62 -4.75 -4.04
N GLY A 106 -16.21 -4.57 -2.79
CA GLY A 106 -15.43 -5.55 -2.03
C GLY A 106 -13.91 -5.53 -2.29
N TYR A 107 -13.42 -4.56 -3.08
CA TYR A 107 -11.98 -4.28 -3.22
C TYR A 107 -11.60 -3.10 -2.32
N LEU A 108 -10.47 -3.25 -1.65
CA LEU A 108 -9.93 -2.31 -0.66
C LEU A 108 -8.41 -2.20 -0.85
N LEU A 109 -7.87 -1.00 -0.68
CA LEU A 109 -6.46 -0.83 -0.33
C LEU A 109 -6.37 -0.75 1.20
N ILE A 110 -5.85 -1.81 1.82
CA ILE A 110 -5.69 -1.91 3.26
C ILE A 110 -4.31 -1.40 3.63
N LEU A 111 -4.27 -0.56 4.66
CA LEU A 111 -3.08 0.06 5.20
C LEU A 111 -2.89 -0.48 6.62
N ASN A 112 -1.79 -1.19 6.85
CA ASN A 112 -1.33 -1.51 8.20
C ASN A 112 -0.25 -0.50 8.57
N ILE A 113 -0.55 0.34 9.57
CA ILE A 113 0.27 1.50 9.92
C ILE A 113 1.00 1.22 11.23
N VAL A 114 2.29 1.56 11.26
CA VAL A 114 3.09 1.68 12.48
C VAL A 114 3.33 3.16 12.74
N THR A 115 3.17 3.60 13.98
CA THR A 115 3.42 5.00 14.36
C THR A 115 4.54 5.15 15.37
N ASP A 116 5.08 6.35 15.44
CA ASP A 116 5.84 6.81 16.60
C ASP A 116 4.92 7.03 17.82
N LYS A 117 5.53 7.38 18.96
CA LYS A 117 4.84 7.67 20.24
C LYS A 117 3.92 8.88 20.15
N GLN A 118 4.09 9.77 19.17
CA GLN A 118 3.25 10.94 18.93
C GLN A 118 2.10 10.63 17.96
N GLY A 119 2.00 9.38 17.50
CA GLY A 119 0.97 8.92 16.58
C GLY A 119 1.17 9.35 15.13
N ASN A 120 2.37 9.79 14.72
CA ASN A 120 2.68 10.01 13.31
C ASN A 120 3.03 8.67 12.64
N ALA A 121 2.50 8.44 11.44
CA ALA A 121 2.80 7.24 10.68
C ALA A 121 4.28 7.17 10.24
N GLN A 122 4.95 6.07 10.57
CA GLN A 122 6.36 5.80 10.27
C GLN A 122 6.50 4.74 9.18
N GLU A 123 5.67 3.71 9.22
CA GLU A 123 5.71 2.59 8.26
C GLU A 123 4.31 2.26 7.81
N ILE A 124 4.17 1.90 6.54
CA ILE A 124 2.92 1.39 5.97
C ILE A 124 3.24 0.07 5.29
N THR A 125 2.44 -0.94 5.63
CA THR A 125 2.32 -2.15 4.82
C THR A 125 1.02 -2.07 4.05
N PHE A 126 1.10 -2.25 2.73
CA PHE A 126 -0.06 -2.27 1.86
C PHE A 126 -0.57 -3.70 1.73
N LYS A 127 -1.91 -3.86 1.76
CA LYS A 127 -2.55 -5.11 1.36
C LYS A 127 -3.67 -4.83 0.35
N PHE A 128 -3.76 -5.68 -0.66
CA PHE A 128 -4.79 -5.62 -1.70
C PHE A 128 -5.00 -7.02 -2.27
N ARG A 129 -6.08 -7.22 -3.03
CA ARG A 129 -6.36 -8.54 -3.60
C ARG A 129 -5.29 -8.95 -4.62
N ASN A 130 -5.00 -10.25 -4.69
CA ASN A 130 -4.06 -10.81 -5.68
C ASN A 130 -4.51 -10.65 -7.14
N ASN A 131 -5.77 -10.28 -7.36
CA ASN A 131 -6.36 -9.95 -8.66
C ASN A 131 -6.78 -8.48 -8.75
N ASP A 132 -6.25 -7.61 -7.89
CA ASP A 132 -6.50 -6.17 -7.97
C ASP A 132 -6.02 -5.63 -9.32
N PRO A 133 -6.89 -4.98 -10.12
CA PRO A 133 -6.57 -4.63 -11.50
C PRO A 133 -5.52 -3.52 -11.63
N VAL A 134 -5.28 -2.76 -10.55
CA VAL A 134 -4.30 -1.65 -10.52
C VAL A 134 -3.13 -2.02 -9.62
N MET A 135 -3.41 -2.37 -8.36
CA MET A 135 -2.36 -2.48 -7.34
C MET A 135 -1.38 -3.61 -7.62
N THR A 136 -1.79 -4.69 -8.29
CA THR A 136 -0.90 -5.79 -8.69
C THR A 136 0.18 -5.37 -9.71
N LYS A 137 0.00 -4.23 -10.37
CA LYS A 137 0.87 -3.69 -11.43
C LYS A 137 1.39 -2.29 -11.11
N PHE A 138 1.10 -1.78 -9.91
CA PHE A 138 1.42 -0.41 -9.54
C PHE A 138 2.93 -0.23 -9.44
N ASP A 139 3.48 0.74 -10.16
CA ASP A 139 4.92 1.01 -10.16
C ASP A 139 5.46 1.23 -8.73
N PRO A 140 6.58 0.60 -8.34
CA PRO A 140 7.12 0.69 -6.98
C PRO A 140 7.52 2.12 -6.57
N ASP A 141 7.97 2.98 -7.49
CA ASP A 141 8.28 4.36 -7.15
C ASP A 141 7.00 5.19 -6.97
N ARG A 142 5.95 4.92 -7.74
CA ARG A 142 4.60 5.47 -7.48
C ARG A 142 4.04 5.00 -6.15
N LEU A 143 4.22 3.73 -5.78
CA LEU A 143 3.80 3.20 -4.47
C LEU A 143 4.52 3.92 -3.34
N TYR A 144 5.83 4.18 -3.51
CA TYR A 144 6.61 4.94 -2.54
C TYR A 144 6.12 6.38 -2.38
N GLN A 145 5.82 7.07 -3.48
CA GLN A 145 5.24 8.42 -3.42
C GLN A 145 3.86 8.42 -2.73
N LEU A 146 3.01 7.43 -3.02
CA LEU A 146 1.73 7.24 -2.34
C LEU A 146 1.95 7.03 -0.83
N GLU A 147 2.91 6.17 -0.45
CA GLU A 147 3.30 5.93 0.95
C GLU A 147 3.68 7.25 1.66
N GLN A 148 4.55 8.07 1.05
CA GLN A 148 4.96 9.35 1.64
C GLN A 148 3.80 10.33 1.77
N ASN A 149 2.88 10.35 0.81
CA ASN A 149 1.71 11.23 0.88
C ASN A 149 0.67 10.76 1.90
N LEU A 150 0.49 9.44 2.05
CA LEU A 150 -0.36 8.87 3.09
C LEU A 150 0.18 9.16 4.48
N LYS A 151 1.50 9.04 4.71
CA LYS A 151 2.12 9.35 6.02
C LYS A 151 1.87 10.78 6.49
N LYS A 152 1.68 11.74 5.56
CA LYS A 152 1.35 13.14 5.89
C LYS A 152 -0.06 13.33 6.44
N VAL A 153 -1.01 12.47 6.07
CA VAL A 153 -2.43 12.57 6.50
C VAL A 153 -2.80 11.54 7.57
N LEU A 154 -2.04 10.45 7.66
CA LEU A 154 -2.21 9.41 8.67
C LEU A 154 -1.76 9.90 10.04
N LYS A 155 -2.71 9.94 10.99
CA LYS A 155 -2.51 10.45 12.33
C LYS A 155 -3.35 9.67 13.33
N LEU A 156 -2.67 9.21 14.37
CA LEU A 156 -3.26 8.69 15.59
C LEU A 156 -3.12 9.76 16.68
N ASN A 157 -4.16 9.94 17.50
CA ASN A 157 -4.10 10.69 18.75
C ASN A 157 -3.94 9.68 19.89
N PRO A 158 -2.71 9.48 20.42
CA PRO A 158 -2.45 8.47 21.44
C PRO A 158 -3.19 8.79 22.75
N SER A 159 -3.62 7.75 23.45
CA SER A 159 -4.09 7.88 24.82
C SER A 159 -2.91 7.82 25.80
N LYS A 160 -3.08 8.38 27.00
CA LYS A 160 -2.11 8.18 28.10
C LYS A 160 -1.93 6.68 28.42
N ALA A 161 -2.97 5.87 28.23
CA ALA A 161 -2.92 4.42 28.44
C ALA A 161 -2.00 3.69 27.44
N ASP A 162 -1.71 4.30 26.30
CA ASP A 162 -0.85 3.74 25.26
C ASP A 162 0.62 4.15 25.41
N SER A 163 0.94 5.02 26.39
CA SER A 163 2.28 5.62 26.54
C SER A 163 3.40 4.59 26.68
N SER A 164 3.13 3.42 27.26
CA SER A 164 4.08 2.32 27.40
C SER A 164 4.15 1.39 26.19
N ILE A 165 3.33 1.58 25.16
CA ILE A 165 3.38 0.78 23.92
C ILE A 165 4.50 1.31 23.04
N LYS A 166 5.48 0.47 22.71
CA LYS A 166 6.69 0.82 21.97
C LYS A 166 6.37 1.44 20.60
N ASN A 167 5.66 0.69 19.78
CA ASN A 167 5.16 1.08 18.47
C ASN A 167 3.65 0.87 18.45
N MET A 168 2.87 1.94 18.29
CA MET A 168 1.42 1.81 18.15
C MET A 168 1.08 1.42 16.71
N LYS A 169 0.10 0.53 16.56
CA LYS A 169 -0.29 -0.02 15.26
C LYS A 169 -1.78 0.05 15.08
N TYR A 170 -2.22 0.47 13.90
CA TYR A 170 -3.64 0.49 13.55
C TYR A 170 -3.83 0.20 12.06
N ILE A 171 -5.08 -0.11 11.70
CA ILE A 171 -5.46 -0.44 10.33
C ILE A 171 -6.41 0.62 9.81
N GLN A 172 -6.20 1.04 8.57
CA GLN A 172 -7.16 1.80 7.78
C GLN A 172 -7.40 1.09 6.45
N ALA A 173 -8.55 1.32 5.83
CA ALA A 173 -8.85 0.78 4.51
C ALA A 173 -9.50 1.84 3.64
N ILE A 174 -9.05 1.93 2.39
CA ILE A 174 -9.66 2.78 1.37
C ILE A 174 -10.54 1.88 0.52
N SER A 175 -11.86 2.09 0.58
CA SER A 175 -12.79 1.31 -0.24
C SER A 175 -12.86 1.87 -1.65
N TYR A 176 -12.78 1.00 -2.65
CA TYR A 176 -12.84 1.45 -4.04
C TYR A 176 -14.23 1.98 -4.43
N LYS A 177 -15.27 1.64 -3.64
CA LYS A 177 -16.61 2.24 -3.77
C LYS A 177 -16.62 3.74 -3.45
N ASP A 178 -15.64 4.23 -2.68
CA ASP A 178 -15.56 5.63 -2.26
C ASP A 178 -14.75 6.47 -3.27
N LEU A 179 -14.18 5.84 -4.30
CA LEU A 179 -13.52 6.53 -5.41
C LEU A 179 -14.59 7.14 -6.32
N LYS A 180 -14.47 8.44 -6.55
CA LYS A 180 -15.25 9.24 -7.51
C LYS A 180 -14.67 9.13 -8.91
#